data_AF-A0A0F4KR80-F1
#
_entry.id   AF-A0A0F4KR80-F1
#
_cell.length_a   1.000
_cell.length_b   1.000
_cell.length_c   1.000
_cell.angle_alpha   90.00
_cell.angle_beta   90.00
_cell.angle_gamma   90.00
#
_symmetry.space_group_name_H-M   'P 1'
#
loop_
_entity.id
_entity.type
_entity.pdbx_description
1 polymer ?
#
loop_
_entity_poly.entity_id
_entity_poly.type
_entity_poly.pdbx_seq_one_letter_code
_entity_poly.pdbx_strand_id
1 'polypeptide(L)'
;MTSVVNEYLRELKFYLTGMDKKEKENVLNFYQEILLDSQVKSRPDLINQFGEPKQLARKILANYSINGNYEVDTDVNNGKKKSTKLSTDLQSIKWIILGLASVPLGVPLLIIIFAFMLVLGIFLAVIIGVVLAFFSAAILIMYKAFPLIFGSNWAVGCFYFGSSLAFVILILILVPLIFSVIRFLISLMTKFSKKIGRHVFTENFYKVKDR
;
A
#
# COMPACT_ATOMS: atom_id res chain seq x y z
N MET A 1 -20.25 25.96 -42.14
CA MET A 1 -19.72 24.58 -42.22
C MET A 1 -19.14 24.38 -43.61
N THR A 2 -17.85 24.10 -43.73
CA THR A 2 -17.20 23.78 -45.00
C THR A 2 -17.74 22.44 -45.50
N SER A 3 -18.33 22.41 -46.71
CA SER A 3 -18.91 21.19 -47.31
C SER A 3 -17.93 20.01 -47.34
N VAL A 4 -16.64 20.31 -47.49
CA VAL A 4 -15.52 19.36 -47.55
C VAL A 4 -15.35 18.58 -46.24
N VAL A 5 -15.52 19.22 -45.08
CA VAL A 5 -15.40 18.57 -43.75
C VAL A 5 -16.57 17.60 -43.52
N ASN A 6 -17.78 18.00 -43.92
CA ASN A 6 -18.96 17.14 -43.81
C ASN A 6 -18.88 15.90 -44.70
N GLU A 7 -18.24 16.01 -45.86
CA GLU A 7 -17.98 14.87 -46.75
C GLU A 7 -16.95 13.91 -46.16
N TYR A 8 -15.84 14.43 -45.64
CA TYR A 8 -14.80 13.64 -44.97
C TYR A 8 -15.34 12.86 -43.74
N LEU A 9 -16.14 13.51 -42.89
CA LEU A 9 -16.76 12.88 -41.72
C LEU A 9 -17.81 11.82 -42.12
N ARG A 10 -18.52 12.02 -43.24
CA ARG A 10 -19.46 11.03 -43.77
C ARG A 10 -18.73 9.76 -44.23
N GLU A 11 -17.61 9.90 -44.92
CA GLU A 11 -16.76 8.78 -45.32
C GLU A 11 -16.18 8.07 -44.09
N LEU A 12 -15.69 8.83 -43.09
CA LEU A 12 -15.21 8.29 -41.83
C LEU A 12 -16.29 7.47 -41.11
N LYS A 13 -17.52 7.99 -41.05
CA LYS A 13 -18.69 7.30 -40.49
C LYS A 13 -18.96 5.98 -41.21
N PHE A 14 -18.78 5.93 -42.53
CA PHE A 14 -18.96 4.69 -43.29
C PHE A 14 -17.92 3.63 -42.90
N TYR A 15 -16.66 4.01 -42.68
CA TYR A 15 -15.59 3.06 -42.34
C TYR A 15 -15.55 2.63 -40.86
N LEU A 16 -16.22 3.34 -39.96
CA LEU A 16 -16.40 2.94 -38.55
C LEU A 16 -17.52 1.89 -38.41
N THR A 17 -17.38 0.75 -39.08
CA THR A 17 -18.27 -0.41 -38.94
C THR A 17 -17.80 -1.30 -37.79
N GLY A 18 -18.63 -1.50 -36.76
CA GLY A 18 -18.33 -2.37 -35.62
C GLY A 18 -18.32 -1.68 -34.24
N MET A 19 -18.55 -0.37 -34.18
CA MET A 19 -18.68 0.41 -32.94
C MET A 19 -20.16 0.63 -32.60
N ASP A 20 -20.50 0.74 -31.31
CA ASP A 20 -21.87 1.07 -30.90
C ASP A 20 -22.30 2.43 -31.48
N LYS A 21 -23.61 2.59 -31.73
CA LYS A 21 -24.16 3.81 -32.33
C LYS A 21 -23.79 5.06 -31.53
N LYS A 22 -23.81 4.98 -30.19
CA LYS A 22 -23.53 6.11 -29.30
C LYS A 22 -22.06 6.50 -29.31
N GLU A 23 -21.17 5.52 -29.29
CA GLU A 23 -19.72 5.76 -29.33
C GLU A 23 -19.27 6.28 -30.69
N LYS A 24 -19.85 5.74 -31.77
CA LYS A 24 -19.61 6.20 -33.13
C LYS A 24 -19.96 7.68 -33.29
N GLU A 25 -21.06 8.12 -32.67
CA GLU A 25 -21.46 9.53 -32.65
C GLU A 25 -20.48 10.39 -31.83
N ASN A 26 -20.04 9.90 -30.66
CA ASN A 26 -19.04 10.60 -29.84
C ASN A 26 -17.72 10.79 -30.58
N VAL A 27 -17.23 9.76 -31.28
CA VAL A 27 -16.01 9.82 -32.08
C VAL A 27 -16.16 10.83 -33.22
N LEU A 28 -17.29 10.81 -33.93
CA LEU A 28 -17.54 11.77 -35.02
C LEU A 28 -17.61 13.21 -34.50
N ASN A 29 -18.25 13.45 -33.36
CA ASN A 29 -18.35 14.77 -32.74
C ASN A 29 -16.97 15.30 -32.30
N PHE A 30 -16.12 14.43 -31.72
CA PHE A 30 -14.75 14.79 -31.34
C PHE A 30 -13.92 15.21 -32.56
N TYR A 31 -13.94 14.42 -33.63
CA TYR A 31 -13.21 14.78 -34.85
C TYR A 31 -13.84 15.97 -35.56
N GLN A 32 -15.14 16.18 -35.46
CA GLN A 32 -15.79 17.37 -36.00
C GLN A 32 -15.29 18.65 -35.32
N GLU A 33 -15.13 18.67 -34.00
CA GLU A 33 -14.59 19.83 -33.28
C GLU A 33 -13.15 20.15 -33.73
N ILE A 34 -12.31 19.12 -33.85
CA ILE A 34 -10.92 19.26 -34.32
C ILE A 34 -10.86 19.77 -35.76
N LEU A 35 -11.70 19.24 -36.64
CA LEU A 35 -11.70 19.62 -38.05
C LEU A 35 -12.26 21.03 -38.28
N LEU A 36 -13.16 21.49 -37.41
CA LEU A 36 -13.69 22.86 -37.45
C LEU A 36 -12.68 23.89 -36.94
N ASP A 37 -11.86 23.53 -35.95
CA ASP A 37 -10.77 24.37 -35.44
C ASP A 37 -9.56 24.39 -36.40
N SER A 38 -9.33 23.29 -37.10
CA SER A 38 -8.37 23.24 -38.20
C SER A 38 -8.88 24.17 -39.31
N GLN A 39 -8.20 25.29 -39.60
CA GLN A 39 -8.59 26.24 -40.66
C GLN A 39 -8.42 25.68 -42.09
N VAL A 40 -8.67 24.38 -42.26
CA VAL A 40 -8.45 23.63 -43.48
C VAL A 40 -9.57 23.90 -44.46
N LYS A 41 -9.19 24.38 -45.64
CA LYS A 41 -10.13 24.81 -46.70
C LYS A 41 -10.25 23.80 -47.83
N SER A 42 -9.40 22.77 -47.88
CA SER A 42 -9.29 21.84 -49.00
C SER A 42 -9.11 20.37 -48.57
N ARG A 43 -9.59 19.44 -49.38
CA ARG A 43 -9.54 17.98 -49.13
C ARG A 43 -8.12 17.42 -49.03
N PRO A 44 -7.14 17.84 -49.86
CA PRO A 44 -5.76 17.35 -49.76
C PRO A 44 -5.10 17.70 -48.43
N ASP A 45 -5.41 18.87 -47.87
CA ASP A 45 -4.88 19.31 -46.57
C ASP A 45 -5.44 18.46 -45.42
N LEU A 46 -6.73 18.06 -45.50
CA LEU A 46 -7.33 17.12 -44.56
C LEU A 46 -6.64 15.76 -44.59
N ILE A 47 -6.36 15.25 -45.80
CA ILE A 47 -5.68 13.96 -45.98
C ILE A 47 -4.23 14.03 -45.49
N ASN A 48 -3.54 15.14 -45.71
CA ASN A 48 -2.17 15.32 -45.21
C ASN A 48 -2.12 15.38 -43.68
N GLN A 49 -3.09 16.03 -43.04
CA GLN A 49 -3.09 16.24 -41.59
C GLN A 49 -3.69 15.06 -40.80
N PHE A 50 -4.77 14.46 -41.31
CA PHE A 50 -5.54 13.43 -40.61
C PHE A 50 -5.49 12.05 -41.29
N GLY A 51 -4.90 11.96 -42.47
CA GLY A 51 -4.86 10.75 -43.29
C GLY A 51 -6.14 10.56 -44.11
N GLU A 52 -6.15 9.51 -44.91
CA GLU A 52 -7.36 9.07 -45.62
C GLU A 52 -8.44 8.61 -44.61
N PRO A 53 -9.75 8.88 -44.83
CA PRO A 53 -10.82 8.49 -43.91
C PRO A 53 -10.80 7.01 -43.52
N LYS A 54 -10.42 6.15 -44.47
CA LYS A 54 -10.26 4.70 -44.26
C LYS A 54 -9.08 4.35 -43.36
N GLN A 55 -7.98 5.08 -43.44
CA GLN A 55 -6.80 4.87 -42.59
C GLN A 55 -7.08 5.34 -41.17
N LEU A 56 -7.71 6.52 -41.04
CA LEU A 56 -8.14 7.05 -39.75
C LEU A 56 -9.13 6.12 -39.05
N ALA A 57 -10.14 5.62 -39.77
CA ALA A 57 -11.10 4.64 -39.23
C ALA A 57 -10.42 3.36 -38.71
N ARG A 58 -9.44 2.82 -39.46
CA ARG A 58 -8.69 1.62 -39.02
C ARG A 58 -7.89 1.88 -37.75
N LYS A 59 -7.27 3.06 -37.63
CA LYS A 59 -6.52 3.46 -36.43
C LYS A 59 -7.46 3.60 -35.22
N ILE A 60 -8.63 4.21 -35.42
CA ILE A 60 -9.66 4.34 -34.38
C ILE A 60 -10.17 2.96 -33.94
N LEU A 61 -10.53 2.08 -34.89
CA LEU A 61 -11.04 0.74 -34.59
C LEU A 61 -9.98 -0.15 -33.91
N ALA A 62 -8.71 -0.04 -34.30
CA ALA A 62 -7.61 -0.76 -33.65
C ALA A 62 -7.37 -0.29 -32.21
N ASN A 63 -7.47 1.01 -31.95
CA ASN A 63 -7.37 1.53 -30.58
C ASN A 63 -8.60 1.18 -29.75
N TYR A 64 -9.78 1.13 -30.37
CA TYR A 64 -11.03 0.74 -29.71
C TYR A 64 -11.04 -0.76 -29.33
N SER A 65 -10.56 -1.65 -30.21
CA SER A 65 -10.51 -3.09 -29.93
C SER A 65 -9.51 -3.49 -28.84
N ILE A 66 -8.53 -2.64 -28.54
CA ILE A 66 -7.62 -2.82 -27.39
C ILE A 66 -8.34 -2.53 -26.07
N ASN A 67 -9.32 -1.63 -26.10
CA ASN A 67 -10.14 -1.29 -24.94
C ASN A 67 -11.39 -2.19 -24.83
N GLY A 68 -11.88 -2.83 -25.89
CA GLY A 68 -13.12 -3.64 -25.87
C GLY A 68 -13.08 -4.99 -25.12
N ASN A 69 -12.03 -5.30 -24.35
CA ASN A 69 -11.88 -6.59 -23.66
C ASN A 69 -11.97 -6.48 -22.12
N TYR A 70 -12.81 -5.60 -21.61
CA TYR A 70 -13.33 -5.72 -20.26
C TYR A 70 -14.74 -6.31 -20.32
N GLU A 71 -14.88 -7.46 -19.64
CA GLU A 71 -16.10 -8.24 -19.40
C GLU A 71 -16.59 -9.15 -20.53
N VAL A 72 -15.98 -10.34 -20.64
CA VAL A 72 -16.75 -11.59 -20.72
C VAL A 72 -16.09 -12.60 -19.80
N ASP A 73 -16.76 -12.85 -18.68
CA ASP A 73 -16.50 -14.01 -17.84
C ASP A 73 -16.98 -15.27 -18.57
N THR A 74 -16.33 -16.40 -18.29
CA THR A 74 -16.69 -17.80 -18.59
C THR A 74 -16.35 -18.42 -19.96
N ASP A 75 -15.32 -19.30 -19.90
CA ASP A 75 -15.18 -20.62 -20.54
C ASP A 75 -15.63 -20.82 -22.00
N VAL A 76 -14.66 -20.90 -22.95
CA VAL A 76 -14.66 -21.90 -24.04
C VAL A 76 -13.22 -22.18 -24.55
N ASN A 77 -12.77 -23.42 -24.34
CA ASN A 77 -11.87 -24.25 -25.14
C ASN A 77 -10.73 -23.66 -26.02
N ASN A 78 -9.52 -24.14 -25.70
CA ASN A 78 -8.57 -24.83 -26.57
C ASN A 78 -8.11 -24.12 -27.87
N GLY A 79 -6.84 -23.68 -27.90
CA GLY A 79 -6.19 -23.30 -29.15
C GLY A 79 -4.80 -22.69 -28.99
N LYS A 80 -3.78 -23.54 -29.12
CA LYS A 80 -2.36 -23.14 -29.23
C LYS A 80 -2.17 -21.99 -30.24
N LYS A 81 -1.63 -20.84 -29.81
CA LYS A 81 -0.79 -19.99 -30.69
C LYS A 81 0.38 -19.39 -29.91
N LYS A 82 1.58 -19.76 -30.37
CA LYS A 82 2.86 -19.16 -30.00
C LYS A 82 2.94 -17.73 -30.54
N SER A 83 3.70 -16.91 -29.80
CA SER A 83 4.37 -15.67 -30.21
C SER A 83 3.55 -14.39 -30.18
N THR A 84 3.82 -13.53 -29.20
CA THR A 84 4.77 -12.42 -29.37
C THR A 84 5.08 -11.77 -28.03
N LYS A 85 6.37 -11.53 -27.77
CA LYS A 85 6.94 -10.86 -26.58
C LYS A 85 6.58 -9.36 -26.56
N LEU A 86 5.30 -9.02 -26.40
CA LEU A 86 4.86 -7.62 -26.24
C LEU A 86 3.82 -7.44 -25.11
N SER A 87 3.51 -8.50 -24.35
CA SER A 87 2.62 -8.45 -23.20
C SER A 87 3.35 -8.22 -21.87
N THR A 88 4.70 -8.28 -21.87
CA THR A 88 5.50 -8.06 -20.67
C THR A 88 5.56 -6.59 -20.28
N ASP A 89 5.46 -5.65 -21.23
CA ASP A 89 5.48 -4.21 -20.91
C ASP A 89 4.15 -3.73 -20.30
N LEU A 90 3.00 -4.16 -20.82
CA LEU A 90 1.70 -3.77 -20.22
C LEU A 90 1.45 -4.47 -18.87
N GLN A 91 1.91 -5.72 -18.71
CA GLN A 91 1.88 -6.38 -17.40
C GLN A 91 2.84 -5.69 -16.43
N SER A 92 4.04 -5.29 -16.86
CA SER A 92 4.98 -4.53 -16.03
C SER A 92 4.45 -3.13 -15.69
N ILE A 93 3.82 -2.43 -16.63
CA ILE A 93 3.15 -1.14 -16.40
C ILE A 93 2.00 -1.29 -15.41
N LYS A 94 1.24 -2.40 -15.44
CA LYS A 94 0.23 -2.70 -14.42
C LYS A 94 0.84 -2.90 -13.03
N TRP A 95 1.99 -3.57 -12.92
CA TRP A 95 2.74 -3.67 -11.66
C TRP A 95 3.33 -2.33 -11.21
N ILE A 96 3.78 -1.48 -12.15
CA ILE A 96 4.30 -0.14 -11.87
C ILE A 96 3.17 0.79 -11.41
N ILE A 97 1.98 0.74 -12.02
CA ILE A 97 0.79 1.52 -11.62
C ILE A 97 0.25 1.04 -10.27
N LEU A 98 0.21 -0.27 -10.02
CA LEU A 98 -0.10 -0.81 -8.68
C LEU A 98 0.94 -0.39 -7.64
N GLY A 99 2.23 -0.41 -8.01
CA GLY A 99 3.32 0.07 -7.17
C GLY A 99 3.20 1.55 -6.87
N LEU A 100 2.91 2.38 -7.87
CA LEU A 100 2.77 3.83 -7.77
C LEU A 100 1.50 4.23 -7.01
N ALA A 101 0.43 3.44 -7.09
CA ALA A 101 -0.76 3.56 -6.25
C ALA A 101 -0.54 3.07 -4.81
N SER A 102 0.46 2.22 -4.58
CA SER A 102 0.89 1.82 -3.23
C SER A 102 1.76 2.90 -2.56
N VAL A 103 2.47 3.73 -3.32
CA VAL A 103 3.30 4.85 -2.78
C VAL A 103 2.51 5.80 -1.86
N PRO A 104 1.30 6.30 -2.22
CA PRO A 104 0.54 7.18 -1.33
C PRO A 104 0.00 6.48 -0.07
N LEU A 105 -0.12 5.15 -0.03
CA LEU A 105 -0.43 4.39 1.20
C LEU A 105 0.82 3.94 1.97
N GLY A 106 1.96 3.79 1.29
CA GLY A 106 3.21 3.38 1.91
C GLY A 106 3.76 4.44 2.86
N VAL A 107 3.68 5.72 2.47
CA VAL A 107 4.11 6.84 3.31
C VAL A 107 3.32 6.93 4.63
N PRO A 108 1.97 6.97 4.64
CA PRO A 108 1.20 7.01 5.89
C PRO A 108 1.38 5.74 6.73
N LEU A 109 1.50 4.56 6.12
CA LEU A 109 1.77 3.32 6.85
C LEU A 109 3.13 3.36 7.57
N LEU A 110 4.16 3.89 6.90
CA LEU A 110 5.50 4.02 7.46
C LEU A 110 5.54 5.01 8.62
N ILE A 111 4.79 6.12 8.52
CA ILE A 111 4.63 7.10 9.61
C ILE A 111 3.97 6.45 10.83
N ILE A 112 2.93 5.64 10.64
CA ILE A 112 2.24 4.95 11.75
C ILE A 112 3.19 3.97 12.45
N ILE A 113 3.95 3.19 11.68
CA ILE A 113 4.93 2.23 12.23
C ILE A 113 6.03 2.97 12.99
N PHE A 114 6.54 4.07 12.42
CA PHE A 114 7.58 4.88 13.06
C PHE A 114 7.08 5.55 14.34
N ALA A 115 5.87 6.13 14.32
CA ALA A 115 5.24 6.70 15.50
C ALA A 115 5.03 5.64 16.59
N PHE A 116 4.56 4.45 16.23
CA PHE A 116 4.41 3.34 17.17
C PHE A 116 5.74 2.90 17.79
N MET A 117 6.80 2.82 16.98
CA MET A 117 8.14 2.50 17.46
C MET A 117 8.68 3.56 18.40
N LEU A 118 8.47 4.85 18.11
CA LEU A 118 8.83 5.95 19.00
C LEU A 118 8.09 5.89 20.32
N VAL A 119 6.77 5.68 20.31
CA VAL A 119 5.96 5.55 21.53
C VAL A 119 6.48 4.39 22.38
N LEU A 120 6.77 3.24 21.77
CA LEU A 120 7.31 2.08 22.46
C LEU A 120 8.71 2.37 23.04
N GLY A 121 9.56 3.08 22.29
CA GLY A 121 10.88 3.49 22.74
C GLY A 121 10.83 4.46 23.93
N ILE A 122 9.95 5.47 23.87
CA ILE A 122 9.73 6.41 24.98
C ILE A 122 9.20 5.66 26.21
N PHE A 123 8.25 4.75 26.02
CA PHE A 123 7.70 3.95 27.12
C PHE A 123 8.78 3.11 27.80
N LEU A 124 9.66 2.47 27.03
CA LEU A 124 10.82 1.75 27.56
C LEU A 124 11.78 2.68 28.33
N ALA A 125 12.10 3.85 27.74
CA ALA A 125 12.99 4.81 28.35
C ALA A 125 12.44 5.33 29.70
N VAL A 126 11.13 5.59 29.78
CA VAL A 126 10.46 5.99 31.02
C VAL A 126 10.56 4.89 32.06
N ILE A 127 10.27 3.63 31.71
CA ILE A 127 10.39 2.50 32.64
C ILE A 127 11.82 2.39 33.17
N ILE A 128 12.82 2.45 32.29
CA ILE A 128 14.23 2.37 32.67
C ILE A 128 14.60 3.54 33.60
N GLY A 129 14.16 4.76 33.26
CA GLY A 129 14.39 5.95 34.08
C GLY A 129 13.76 5.84 35.47
N VAL A 130 12.54 5.34 35.57
CA VAL A 130 11.87 5.08 36.85
C VAL A 130 12.66 4.06 37.67
N VAL A 131 13.06 2.93 37.08
CA VAL A 131 13.88 1.91 37.76
C VAL A 131 15.18 2.50 38.30
N LEU A 132 15.90 3.30 37.50
CA LEU A 132 17.13 3.97 37.92
C LEU A 132 16.90 5.00 39.03
N ALA A 133 15.80 5.76 38.98
CA ALA A 133 15.44 6.72 40.01
C ALA A 133 15.16 6.03 41.35
N PHE A 134 14.39 4.94 41.34
CA PHE A 134 14.14 4.15 42.54
C PHE A 134 15.41 3.48 43.07
N PHE A 135 16.28 2.99 42.18
CA PHE A 135 17.56 2.39 42.57
C PHE A 135 18.49 3.41 43.24
N SER A 136 18.61 4.61 42.67
CA SER A 136 19.41 5.68 43.27
C SER A 136 18.83 6.15 44.61
N ALA A 137 17.50 6.25 44.74
CA ALA A 137 16.84 6.54 46.01
C ALA A 137 17.14 5.46 47.07
N ALA A 138 17.09 4.18 46.73
CA ALA A 138 17.40 3.08 47.64
C ALA A 138 18.85 3.17 48.18
N ILE A 139 19.81 3.50 47.31
CA ILE A 139 21.22 3.70 47.70
C ILE A 139 21.36 4.89 48.65
N LEU A 140 20.69 6.01 48.38
CA LEU A 140 20.75 7.19 49.24
C LEU A 140 20.17 6.92 50.64
N ILE A 141 19.07 6.18 50.71
CA ILE A 141 18.46 5.76 51.99
C ILE A 141 19.43 4.84 52.74
N MET A 142 20.09 3.92 52.05
CA MET A 142 21.07 3.00 52.64
C MET A 142 22.31 3.73 53.17
N TYR A 143 22.81 4.73 52.43
CA TYR A 143 23.90 5.60 52.88
C TYR A 143 23.53 6.38 54.15
N LYS A 144 22.32 6.94 54.21
CA LYS A 144 21.82 7.65 55.40
C LYS A 144 21.53 6.71 56.58
N ALA A 145 21.12 5.47 56.32
CA ALA A 145 20.84 4.49 57.36
C ALA A 145 22.12 4.01 58.06
N PHE A 146 23.26 3.98 57.38
CA PHE A 146 24.53 3.49 57.91
C PHE A 146 24.96 4.16 59.24
N PRO A 147 25.04 5.50 59.36
CA PRO A 147 25.38 6.15 60.63
C PRO A 147 24.31 6.02 61.71
N LEU A 148 23.03 5.79 61.35
CA LEU A 148 21.95 5.60 62.33
C LEU A 148 22.08 4.30 63.11
N ILE A 149 22.71 3.26 62.53
CA ILE A 149 22.92 1.96 63.18
C ILE A 149 23.90 2.07 64.36
N PHE A 150 24.89 2.95 64.24
CA PHE A 150 25.90 3.18 65.29
C PHE A 150 25.50 4.25 66.31
N GLY A 151 24.34 4.90 66.13
CA GLY A 151 23.81 5.93 67.03
C GLY A 151 22.79 5.40 68.05
N SER A 152 22.14 6.31 68.79
CA SER A 152 21.13 5.99 69.82
C SER A 152 19.87 5.29 69.27
N ASN A 153 19.64 5.32 67.95
CA ASN A 153 18.44 4.84 67.28
C ASN A 153 18.72 3.66 66.34
N TRP A 154 19.49 2.68 66.82
CA TRP A 154 19.89 1.49 66.06
C TRP A 154 18.69 0.74 65.43
N ALA A 155 17.55 0.67 66.13
CA ALA A 155 16.33 0.03 65.64
C ALA A 155 15.78 0.70 64.35
N VAL A 156 15.87 2.03 64.28
CA VAL A 156 15.44 2.82 63.12
C VAL A 156 16.39 2.58 61.94
N GLY A 157 17.70 2.51 62.21
CA GLY A 157 18.71 2.16 61.22
C GLY A 157 18.47 0.78 60.59
N CYS A 158 18.20 -0.25 61.40
CA CYS A 158 17.89 -1.60 60.93
C CYS A 158 16.60 -1.65 60.09
N PHE A 159 15.56 -0.90 60.48
CA PHE A 159 14.31 -0.85 59.72
C PHE A 159 14.51 -0.23 58.32
N TYR A 160 15.22 0.89 58.21
CA TYR A 160 15.51 1.51 56.92
C TYR A 160 16.43 0.65 56.04
N PHE A 161 17.40 -0.04 56.64
CA PHE A 161 18.27 -0.95 55.92
C PHE A 161 17.51 -2.15 55.35
N GLY A 162 16.64 -2.77 56.15
CA GLY A 162 15.76 -3.86 55.71
C GLY A 162 14.75 -3.42 54.66
N SER A 163 14.15 -2.24 54.81
CA SER A 163 13.21 -1.68 53.83
C SER A 163 13.89 -1.41 52.49
N SER A 164 15.09 -0.81 52.49
CA SER A 164 15.86 -0.58 51.25
C SER A 164 16.17 -1.88 50.52
N LEU A 165 16.59 -2.92 51.25
CA LEU A 165 16.84 -4.24 50.66
C LEU A 165 15.57 -4.86 50.05
N ALA A 166 14.43 -4.76 50.73
CA ALA A 166 13.16 -5.23 50.20
C ALA A 166 12.75 -4.50 48.90
N PHE A 167 12.97 -3.18 48.82
CA PHE A 167 12.74 -2.41 47.60
C PHE A 167 13.66 -2.83 46.44
N VAL A 168 14.94 -3.08 46.72
CA VAL A 168 15.89 -3.57 45.70
C VAL A 168 15.46 -4.94 45.17
N ILE A 169 15.05 -5.85 46.06
CA ILE A 169 14.55 -7.19 45.67
C ILE A 169 13.27 -7.05 44.84
N LEU A 170 12.34 -6.17 45.24
CA LEU A 170 11.10 -5.91 44.50
C LEU A 170 11.39 -5.40 43.08
N ILE A 171 12.33 -4.47 42.94
CA ILE A 171 12.77 -3.95 41.63
C ILE A 171 13.41 -5.05 40.78
N LEU A 172 14.27 -5.88 41.39
CA LEU A 172 14.93 -6.99 40.71
C LEU A 172 13.93 -8.03 40.17
N ILE A 173 12.78 -8.21 40.83
CA ILE A 173 11.69 -9.06 40.36
C ILE A 173 10.82 -8.35 39.30
N LEU A 174 10.58 -7.05 39.45
CA LEU A 174 9.76 -6.27 38.51
C LEU A 174 10.40 -6.17 37.12
N VAL A 175 11.73 -5.99 37.04
CA VAL A 175 12.46 -5.86 35.77
C VAL A 175 12.25 -7.08 34.84
N PRO A 176 12.52 -8.34 35.24
CA PRO A 176 12.27 -9.51 34.40
C PRO A 176 10.78 -9.74 34.15
N LEU A 177 9.89 -9.37 35.09
CA LEU A 177 8.44 -9.45 34.88
C LEU A 177 8.01 -8.53 33.72
N ILE A 178 8.48 -7.29 33.69
CA ILE A 178 8.18 -6.32 32.63
C ILE A 178 8.73 -6.83 31.29
N PHE A 179 9.99 -7.30 31.25
CA PHE A 179 10.56 -7.90 30.05
C PHE A 179 9.78 -9.13 29.56
N SER A 180 9.29 -9.97 30.48
CA SER A 180 8.46 -11.13 30.16
C SER A 180 7.12 -10.71 29.54
N VAL A 181 6.46 -9.70 30.11
CA VAL A 181 5.21 -9.14 29.57
C VAL A 181 5.41 -8.55 28.16
N ILE A 182 6.50 -7.83 27.93
CA ILE A 182 6.84 -7.29 26.61
C ILE A 182 7.05 -8.42 25.60
N ARG A 183 7.86 -9.43 25.94
CA ARG A 183 8.07 -10.62 25.08
C ARG A 183 6.77 -11.37 24.83
N PHE A 184 5.90 -11.45 25.83
CA PHE A 184 4.59 -12.07 25.70
C PHE A 184 3.69 -11.31 24.72
N LEU A 185 3.65 -9.97 24.78
CA LEU A 185 2.92 -9.13 23.82
C LEU A 185 3.41 -9.35 22.38
N ILE A 186 4.73 -9.38 22.18
CA ILE A 186 5.34 -9.64 20.86
C ILE A 186 4.99 -11.07 20.39
N SER A 187 5.04 -12.05 21.29
CA SER A 187 4.61 -13.42 20.99
C SER A 187 3.13 -13.48 20.60
N LEU A 188 2.28 -12.67 21.23
CA LEU A 188 0.86 -12.57 20.91
C LEU A 188 0.68 -12.07 19.48
N MET A 189 1.35 -10.99 19.10
CA MET A 189 1.28 -10.42 17.74
C MET A 189 1.74 -11.41 16.67
N THR A 190 2.85 -12.12 16.91
CA THR A 190 3.34 -13.14 15.97
C THR A 190 2.40 -14.35 15.87
N LYS A 191 1.79 -14.78 16.99
CA LYS A 191 0.79 -15.86 16.98
C LYS A 191 -0.50 -15.44 16.28
N PHE A 192 -0.97 -14.22 16.50
CA PHE A 192 -2.13 -13.66 15.81
C PHE A 192 -1.89 -13.54 14.32
N SER A 193 -0.73 -13.00 13.90
CA SER A 193 -0.34 -12.92 12.49
C SER A 193 -0.29 -14.31 11.84
N LYS A 194 0.31 -15.31 12.51
CA LYS A 194 0.31 -16.71 12.04
C LYS A 194 -1.08 -17.34 12.00
N LYS A 195 -1.98 -16.98 12.92
CA LYS A 195 -3.36 -17.50 12.98
C LYS A 195 -4.23 -16.89 11.89
N ILE A 196 -4.13 -15.58 11.69
CA ILE A 196 -4.87 -14.84 10.64
C ILE A 196 -4.37 -15.25 9.25
N GLY A 197 -3.06 -15.33 9.05
CA GLY A 197 -2.48 -15.76 7.78
C GLY A 197 -2.91 -17.18 7.42
N ARG A 198 -2.97 -18.09 8.40
CA ARG A 198 -3.47 -19.44 8.15
C ARG A 198 -4.95 -19.45 7.78
N HIS A 199 -5.80 -18.69 8.47
CA HIS A 199 -7.22 -18.63 8.12
C HIS A 199 -7.49 -17.96 6.76
N VAL A 200 -6.73 -16.93 6.39
CA VAL A 200 -6.95 -16.18 5.14
C VAL A 200 -6.31 -16.88 3.94
N PHE A 201 -5.15 -17.53 4.10
CA PHE A 201 -4.44 -18.18 2.98
C PHE A 201 -4.71 -19.69 2.84
N THR A 202 -5.25 -20.39 3.85
CA THR A 202 -5.51 -21.84 3.72
C THR A 202 -6.86 -22.16 3.05
N GLU A 203 -7.86 -21.27 3.06
CA GLU A 203 -9.14 -21.57 2.39
C GLU A 203 -9.12 -21.40 0.86
N ASN A 204 -8.27 -20.53 0.31
CA ASN A 204 -8.28 -20.23 -1.14
C ASN A 204 -7.26 -21.00 -1.99
N PHE A 205 -6.26 -21.67 -1.39
CA PHE A 205 -5.13 -22.25 -2.14
C PHE A 205 -4.97 -23.78 -2.04
N TYR A 206 -5.93 -24.49 -1.44
CA TYR A 206 -5.87 -25.97 -1.27
C TYR A 206 -6.98 -26.74 -2.00
N LYS A 207 -7.51 -26.18 -3.10
CA LYS A 207 -8.17 -26.97 -4.14
C LYS A 207 -7.34 -26.80 -5.42
N VAL A 208 -7.07 -27.91 -6.10
CA VAL A 208 -6.24 -28.03 -7.32
C VAL A 208 -4.77 -28.39 -7.02
N LYS A 209 -4.55 -29.62 -6.57
CA LYS A 209 -3.53 -30.48 -7.19
C LYS A 209 -3.83 -31.95 -6.89
N ASP A 210 -4.88 -32.46 -7.52
CA ASP A 210 -5.07 -33.90 -7.75
C ASP A 210 -5.85 -34.07 -9.05
N ARG A 211 -5.12 -34.09 -10.16
CA ARG A 211 -5.43 -34.82 -11.40
C ARG A 211 -4.23 -34.75 -12.35
#